data_AF-A0A962FZ40-F1
#
_entry.id   AF-A0A962FZ40-F1
#
_cell.length_a   1.000
_cell.length_b   1.000
_cell.length_c   1.000
_cell.angle_alpha   90.00
_cell.angle_beta   90.00
_cell.angle_gamma   90.00
#
_symmetry.space_group_name_H-M   'P 1'
#
loop_
_entity.id
_entity.type
_entity.pdbx_description
1 polymer ?
#
loop_
_entity_poly.entity_id
_entity_poly.type
_entity_poly.pdbx_seq_one_letter_code
_entity_poly.pdbx_strand_id
1 'polypeptide(L)'
;MPPPNNPPNNPYAQAASAYGDNAQKHTPDQRELEARILLKSARMLKDLQDNWENVTSELIESTLKYNRQIWMVFYDTAVENPEGNRPNDLRSNIVNLANFIFKREIDIMADPQKQKLDVLININHEIAAGLMAKDSGDATVR
;
A
#
# COMPACT_ATOMS: atom_id res chain seq x y z
N MET A 1 -17.66 -35.09 -2.97
CA MET A 1 -17.72 -33.62 -3.11
C MET A 1 -16.63 -33.05 -2.21
N PRO A 2 -15.62 -32.34 -2.74
CA PRO A 2 -14.66 -31.64 -1.89
C PRO A 2 -15.33 -30.40 -1.26
N PRO A 3 -14.97 -30.02 -0.02
CA PRO A 3 -15.53 -28.84 0.64
C PRO A 3 -15.08 -27.53 -0.03
N PRO A 4 -15.89 -26.46 0.04
CA PRO A 4 -15.51 -25.16 -0.50
C PRO A 4 -14.31 -24.58 0.26
N ASN A 5 -13.25 -24.28 -0.47
CA ASN A 5 -12.10 -23.50 0.00
C ASN A 5 -12.58 -22.07 0.29
N ASN A 6 -12.74 -21.72 1.57
CA ASN A 6 -12.84 -20.32 1.97
C ASN A 6 -11.44 -19.70 1.88
N PRO A 7 -11.22 -18.65 1.05
CA PRO A 7 -9.97 -17.92 1.07
C PRO A 7 -9.79 -17.25 2.45
N PRO A 8 -8.54 -17.09 2.93
CA PRO A 8 -8.27 -16.41 4.18
C PRO A 8 -8.87 -15.00 4.13
N ASN A 9 -9.76 -14.71 5.08
CA ASN A 9 -10.39 -13.40 5.25
C ASN A 9 -9.29 -12.38 5.59
N ASN A 10 -8.68 -11.80 4.56
CA ASN A 10 -7.76 -10.69 4.71
C ASN A 10 -8.60 -9.43 4.88
N PRO A 11 -8.72 -8.84 6.09
CA PRO A 11 -9.59 -7.69 6.34
C PRO A 11 -9.20 -6.46 5.49
N TYR A 12 -8.01 -6.48 4.89
CA TYR A 12 -7.52 -5.44 3.97
C TYR A 12 -7.95 -5.66 2.51
N ALA A 13 -8.33 -6.88 2.11
CA ALA A 13 -8.77 -7.18 0.74
C ALA A 13 -10.20 -6.68 0.47
N GLN A 14 -11.06 -6.60 1.50
CA GLN A 14 -12.42 -6.06 1.34
C GLN A 14 -12.43 -4.55 1.05
N ALA A 15 -11.34 -3.83 1.34
CA ALA A 15 -11.14 -2.44 0.96
C ALA A 15 -10.66 -2.25 -0.49
N ALA A 16 -10.19 -3.33 -1.14
CA ALA A 16 -9.58 -3.31 -2.48
C ALA A 16 -10.61 -3.39 -3.62
N SER A 17 -11.76 -4.03 -3.37
CA SER A 17 -12.73 -4.43 -4.40
C SER A 17 -13.65 -3.32 -4.92
N ALA A 18 -13.35 -2.05 -4.63
CA ALA A 18 -14.24 -0.92 -4.89
C ALA A 18 -13.54 0.18 -5.72
N TYR A 19 -12.90 -0.18 -6.84
CA TYR A 19 -12.15 0.80 -7.63
C TYR A 19 -12.39 0.81 -9.15
N GLY A 20 -13.23 -0.10 -9.66
CA GLY A 20 -13.59 -0.15 -11.08
C GLY A 20 -14.76 0.77 -11.46
N ASP A 21 -15.87 0.72 -10.71
CA ASP A 21 -17.14 1.25 -11.22
C ASP A 21 -17.59 2.60 -10.62
N ASN A 22 -16.88 3.15 -9.63
CA ASN A 22 -17.29 4.43 -9.03
C ASN A 22 -16.14 5.40 -8.73
N ALA A 23 -15.28 5.71 -9.71
CA ALA A 23 -14.34 6.82 -9.57
C ALA A 23 -15.02 8.18 -9.23
N GLN A 24 -16.36 8.27 -9.36
CA GLN A 24 -17.20 9.39 -8.95
C GLN A 24 -18.12 9.10 -7.73
N LYS A 25 -18.14 7.89 -7.16
CA LYS A 25 -19.00 7.57 -5.98
C LYS A 25 -18.31 6.82 -4.83
N HIS A 26 -17.02 6.52 -4.92
CA HIS A 26 -16.26 5.97 -3.79
C HIS A 26 -15.86 7.10 -2.85
N THR A 27 -16.46 7.06 -1.66
CA THR A 27 -16.48 8.10 -0.63
C THR A 27 -15.07 8.50 -0.17
N PRO A 28 -14.87 9.77 0.25
CA PRO A 28 -13.64 10.25 0.89
C PRO A 28 -13.08 9.29 1.95
N ASP A 29 -13.96 8.60 2.68
CA ASP A 29 -13.65 7.65 3.74
C ASP A 29 -12.67 6.54 3.33
N GLN A 30 -12.75 6.03 2.08
CA GLN A 30 -11.92 4.91 1.62
C GLN A 30 -10.50 5.35 1.26
N ARG A 31 -10.35 6.47 0.54
CA ARG A 31 -9.04 7.05 0.21
C ARG A 31 -8.33 7.56 1.44
N GLU A 32 -9.07 8.18 2.36
CA GLU A 32 -8.52 8.59 3.65
C GLU A 32 -8.06 7.38 4.46
N LEU A 33 -8.83 6.27 4.46
CA LEU A 33 -8.41 5.03 5.10
C LEU A 33 -7.11 4.47 4.51
N GLU A 34 -7.01 4.41 3.19
CA GLU A 34 -5.80 3.98 2.48
C GLU A 34 -4.59 4.85 2.78
N ALA A 35 -4.77 6.17 2.82
CA ALA A 35 -3.72 7.09 3.20
C ALA A 35 -3.28 6.85 4.65
N ARG A 36 -4.21 6.65 5.59
CA ARG A 36 -3.89 6.38 7.00
C ARG A 36 -3.12 5.08 7.20
N ILE A 37 -3.45 4.00 6.47
CA ILE A 37 -2.69 2.74 6.57
C ILE A 37 -1.27 2.86 6.00
N LEU A 38 -1.09 3.63 4.92
CA LEU A 38 0.25 3.94 4.36
C LEU A 38 1.08 4.77 5.35
N LEU A 39 0.50 5.81 5.95
CA LEU A 39 1.17 6.60 6.99
C LEU A 39 1.54 5.76 8.22
N LYS A 40 0.67 4.82 8.62
CA LYS A 40 0.99 3.88 9.70
C LYS A 40 2.18 3.00 9.33
N SER A 41 2.21 2.46 8.12
CA SER A 41 3.35 1.66 7.64
C SER A 41 4.64 2.49 7.58
N ALA A 42 4.57 3.73 7.07
CA ALA A 42 5.70 4.65 7.06
C ALA A 42 6.24 4.92 8.46
N ARG A 43 5.36 5.14 9.45
CA ARG A 43 5.75 5.30 10.85
C ARG A 43 6.44 4.05 11.40
N MET A 44 5.89 2.85 11.17
CA MET A 44 6.52 1.61 11.62
C MET A 44 7.92 1.41 11.03
N LEU A 45 8.09 1.69 9.73
CA LEU A 45 9.40 1.65 9.06
C LEU A 45 10.36 2.70 9.65
N LYS A 46 9.86 3.90 9.97
CA LYS A 46 10.65 4.97 10.58
C LYS A 46 11.08 4.62 12.00
N ASP A 47 10.18 4.07 12.81
CA ASP A 47 10.49 3.61 14.17
C ASP A 47 11.57 2.52 14.15
N LEU A 48 11.49 1.61 13.17
CA LEU A 48 12.51 0.59 12.95
C LEU A 48 13.86 1.21 12.57
N GLN A 49 13.85 2.21 11.69
CA GLN A 49 15.05 2.95 11.31
C GLN A 49 15.68 3.72 12.47
N ASP A 50 14.87 4.37 13.31
CA ASP A 50 15.33 5.20 14.43
C ASP A 50 15.90 4.37 15.57
N ASN A 51 15.39 3.14 15.75
CA ASN A 51 15.84 2.22 16.79
C ASN A 51 16.76 1.11 16.25
N TRP A 52 17.41 1.33 15.10
CA TRP A 52 18.11 0.30 14.32
C TRP A 52 19.11 -0.55 15.12
N GLU A 53 19.77 0.01 16.13
CA GLU A 53 20.73 -0.74 16.95
C GLU A 53 20.08 -1.85 17.80
N ASN A 54 18.77 -1.77 18.02
CA ASN A 54 18.00 -2.69 18.87
C ASN A 54 16.98 -3.53 18.08
N VAL A 55 16.99 -3.48 16.74
CA VAL A 55 16.02 -4.22 15.92
C VAL A 55 16.43 -5.69 15.77
N THR A 56 15.45 -6.58 15.83
CA THR A 56 15.64 -8.00 15.52
C THR A 56 15.25 -8.27 14.08
N SER A 57 15.78 -9.35 13.49
CA SER A 57 15.38 -9.79 12.14
C SER A 57 13.87 -10.08 12.05
N GLU A 58 13.25 -10.60 13.13
CA GLU A 58 11.81 -10.84 13.20
C GLU A 58 11.00 -9.52 13.17
N LEU A 59 11.50 -8.47 13.84
CA LEU A 59 10.86 -7.15 13.80
C LEU A 59 10.97 -6.51 12.41
N ILE A 60 12.12 -6.67 11.75
CA ILE A 60 12.30 -6.27 10.34
C ILE A 60 11.30 -7.01 9.46
N GLU A 61 11.27 -8.35 9.53
CA GLU A 61 10.40 -9.17 8.68
C GLU A 61 8.93 -8.83 8.86
N SER A 62 8.46 -8.73 10.11
CA SER A 62 7.06 -8.41 10.41
C SER A 62 6.67 -6.99 9.96
N THR A 63 7.57 -6.02 10.09
CA THR A 63 7.34 -4.65 9.61
C THR A 63 7.29 -4.58 8.09
N LEU A 64 8.22 -5.24 7.38
CA LEU A 64 8.20 -5.32 5.93
C LEU A 64 6.98 -6.11 5.44
N LYS A 65 6.57 -7.17 6.14
CA LYS A 65 5.35 -7.93 5.81
C LYS A 65 4.10 -7.07 5.91
N TYR A 66 3.99 -6.21 6.92
CA TYR A 66 2.89 -5.26 7.02
C TYR A 66 2.84 -4.29 5.83
N ASN A 67 4.00 -3.73 5.45
CA ASN A 67 4.11 -2.88 4.26
C ASN A 67 3.71 -3.64 2.97
N ARG A 68 4.23 -4.85 2.79
CA ARG A 68 3.92 -5.73 1.65
C ARG A 68 2.43 -6.01 1.52
N GLN A 69 1.73 -6.27 2.62
CA GLN A 69 0.29 -6.56 2.60
C GLN A 69 -0.53 -5.39 2.08
N ILE A 70 -0.14 -4.16 2.41
CA ILE A 70 -0.78 -2.95 1.86
C ILE A 70 -0.53 -2.88 0.35
N TRP A 71 0.70 -3.10 -0.09
CA TRP A 71 1.07 -3.02 -1.50
C TRP A 71 0.50 -4.15 -2.37
N MET A 72 0.26 -5.34 -1.80
CA MET A 72 -0.50 -6.40 -2.48
C MET A 72 -1.94 -5.95 -2.78
N VAL A 73 -2.61 -5.28 -1.85
CA VAL A 73 -3.95 -4.74 -2.08
C VAL A 73 -3.96 -3.73 -3.25
N PHE A 74 -3.04 -2.77 -3.26
CA PHE A 74 -2.92 -1.81 -4.38
C PHE A 74 -2.59 -2.50 -5.71
N TYR A 75 -1.73 -3.51 -5.69
CA TYR A 75 -1.37 -4.29 -6.87
C TYR A 75 -2.57 -5.06 -7.42
N ASP A 76 -3.27 -5.82 -6.57
CA ASP A 76 -4.44 -6.63 -6.93
C ASP A 76 -5.53 -5.74 -7.54
N THR A 77 -5.84 -4.60 -6.89
CA THR A 77 -6.77 -3.60 -7.43
C THR A 77 -6.35 -3.08 -8.81
N ALA A 78 -5.05 -2.85 -9.03
CA ALA A 78 -4.54 -2.34 -10.29
C ALA A 78 -4.60 -3.36 -11.44
N VAL A 79 -4.49 -4.67 -11.14
CA VAL A 79 -4.53 -5.74 -12.14
C VAL A 79 -5.94 -6.30 -12.41
N GLU A 80 -6.82 -6.34 -11.41
CA GLU A 80 -8.18 -6.93 -11.51
C GLU A 80 -9.16 -6.06 -12.32
N ASN A 81 -8.85 -4.79 -12.54
CA ASN A 81 -9.74 -3.86 -13.24
C ASN A 81 -9.18 -3.45 -14.62
N PRO A 82 -9.03 -4.35 -15.62
CA PRO A 82 -8.42 -4.02 -16.92
C PRO A 82 -9.28 -3.07 -17.78
N GLU A 83 -10.61 -3.10 -17.62
CA GLU A 83 -11.59 -2.41 -18.49
C GLU A 83 -11.92 -0.97 -18.05
N GLY A 84 -11.46 -0.50 -16.90
CA GLY A 84 -11.85 0.80 -16.33
C GLY A 84 -11.11 2.01 -16.93
N ASN A 85 -11.85 3.10 -17.11
CA ASN A 85 -11.54 4.41 -17.73
C ASN A 85 -10.32 5.21 -17.16
N ARG A 86 -9.34 4.55 -16.54
CA ARG A 86 -8.11 5.18 -16.05
C ARG A 86 -7.04 5.16 -17.15
N PRO A 87 -6.27 6.24 -17.34
CA PRO A 87 -5.09 6.19 -18.21
C PRO A 87 -4.24 4.99 -17.81
N ASN A 88 -3.87 4.15 -18.79
CA ASN A 88 -3.04 2.95 -18.58
C ASN A 88 -1.80 3.25 -17.72
N ASP A 89 -1.30 4.47 -17.80
CA ASP A 89 -0.17 5.01 -17.06
C ASP A 89 -0.32 4.90 -15.53
N LEU A 90 -1.48 5.22 -14.95
CA LEU A 90 -1.62 5.21 -13.48
C LEU A 90 -1.56 3.79 -12.91
N ARG A 91 -2.24 2.84 -13.55
CA ARG A 91 -2.20 1.42 -13.14
C ARG A 91 -0.80 0.85 -13.33
N SER A 92 -0.18 1.13 -14.47
CA SER A 92 1.19 0.72 -14.75
C SER A 92 2.16 1.26 -13.69
N ASN A 93 2.00 2.53 -13.29
CA ASN A 93 2.81 3.13 -12.23
C ASN A 93 2.62 2.42 -10.88
N ILE A 94 1.39 2.08 -10.48
CA ILE A 94 1.12 1.35 -9.23
C ILE A 94 1.77 -0.04 -9.28
N VAL A 95 1.60 -0.78 -10.38
CA VAL A 95 2.21 -2.10 -10.59
C VAL A 95 3.74 -2.03 -10.52
N ASN A 96 4.34 -1.02 -11.16
CA ASN A 96 5.78 -0.81 -11.15
C ASN A 96 6.30 -0.47 -9.75
N LEU A 97 5.59 0.38 -9.00
CA LEU A 97 5.93 0.73 -7.61
C LEU A 97 5.83 -0.48 -6.69
N ALA A 98 4.75 -1.26 -6.78
CA ALA A 98 4.59 -2.47 -5.97
C ALA A 98 5.72 -3.47 -6.23
N ASN A 99 6.06 -3.71 -7.51
CA ASN A 99 7.18 -4.56 -7.90
C ASN A 99 8.52 -4.05 -7.38
N PHE A 100 8.76 -2.73 -7.43
CA PHE A 100 9.96 -2.12 -6.87
C PHE A 100 10.04 -2.35 -5.35
N ILE A 101 8.94 -2.15 -4.63
CA ILE A 101 8.86 -2.35 -3.18
C ILE A 101 9.13 -3.80 -2.82
N PHE A 102 8.52 -4.76 -3.51
CA PHE A 102 8.74 -6.18 -3.23
C PHE A 102 10.22 -6.58 -3.41
N LYS A 103 10.86 -6.07 -4.47
CA LYS A 103 12.30 -6.26 -4.71
C LYS A 103 13.14 -5.62 -3.61
N ARG A 104 12.80 -4.40 -3.18
CA ARG A 104 13.49 -3.69 -2.11
C ARG A 104 13.37 -4.43 -0.77
N GLU A 105 12.21 -4.98 -0.45
CA GLU A 105 12.01 -5.76 0.77
C GLU A 105 12.83 -7.05 0.76
N ILE A 106 12.95 -7.73 -0.38
CA ILE A 106 13.84 -8.91 -0.52
C ILE A 106 15.30 -8.50 -0.31
N ASP A 107 15.73 -7.38 -0.88
CA ASP A 107 17.09 -6.83 -0.68
C ASP A 107 17.37 -6.47 0.79
N ILE A 108 16.41 -5.87 1.49
CA ILE A 108 16.53 -5.60 2.93
C ILE A 108 16.63 -6.89 3.74
N MET A 109 15.84 -7.92 3.41
CA MET A 109 15.91 -9.20 4.13
C MET A 109 17.22 -9.94 3.89
N ALA A 110 17.82 -9.79 2.70
CA ALA A 110 19.09 -10.43 2.36
C ALA A 110 20.30 -9.71 2.99
N ASP A 111 20.28 -8.38 3.03
CA ASP A 111 21.32 -7.54 3.61
C ASP A 111 20.66 -6.34 4.32
N PRO A 112 20.31 -6.50 5.61
CA PRO A 112 19.58 -5.47 6.37
C PRO A 112 20.41 -4.21 6.57
N GLN A 113 19.91 -3.09 6.05
CA GLN A 113 20.53 -1.78 6.20
C GLN A 113 19.46 -0.69 6.41
N LYS A 114 19.66 0.18 7.41
CA LYS A 114 18.67 1.21 7.79
C LYS A 114 18.32 2.17 6.66
N GLN A 115 19.28 2.46 5.78
CA GLN A 115 19.12 3.38 4.65
C GLN A 115 18.24 2.79 3.54
N LYS A 116 18.17 1.45 3.45
CA LYS A 116 17.30 0.79 2.46
C LYS A 116 15.82 1.04 2.74
N LEU A 117 15.45 1.40 3.98
CA LEU A 117 14.09 1.76 4.39
C LEU A 117 13.65 3.15 3.90
N ASP A 118 14.58 4.06 3.64
CA ASP A 118 14.28 5.46 3.30
C ASP A 118 13.31 5.56 2.12
N VAL A 119 13.54 4.75 1.09
CA VAL A 119 12.68 4.77 -0.11
C VAL A 119 11.27 4.27 0.20
N LEU A 120 11.13 3.29 1.09
CA LEU A 120 9.81 2.73 1.43
C LEU A 120 9.01 3.73 2.24
N ILE A 121 9.66 4.40 3.21
CA ILE A 121 9.07 5.48 4.01
C ILE A 121 8.60 6.62 3.10
N ASN A 122 9.48 7.08 2.20
CA ASN A 122 9.18 8.19 1.30
C ASN A 122 8.02 7.84 0.35
N ILE A 123 8.04 6.66 -0.29
CA ILE A 123 6.95 6.25 -1.17
C ILE A 123 5.62 6.22 -0.40
N ASN A 124 5.59 5.65 0.80
CA ASN A 124 4.35 5.59 1.58
C ASN A 124 3.84 6.99 1.97
N HIS A 125 4.72 7.93 2.33
CA HIS A 125 4.34 9.32 2.60
C HIS A 125 3.80 10.03 1.36
N GLU A 126 4.51 9.96 0.24
CA GLU A 126 4.11 10.66 -1.00
C GLU A 126 2.77 10.15 -1.54
N ILE A 127 2.55 8.83 -1.52
CA ILE A 127 1.28 8.25 -1.95
C ILE A 127 0.15 8.62 -0.99
N ALA A 128 0.38 8.57 0.33
CA ALA A 128 -0.62 8.99 1.30
C ALA A 128 -0.99 10.47 1.16
N ALA A 129 -0.01 11.36 0.97
CA ALA A 129 -0.23 12.77 0.73
C ALA A 129 -1.05 13.01 -0.55
N GLY A 130 -0.72 12.30 -1.63
CA GLY A 130 -1.45 12.38 -2.89
C GLY A 130 -2.91 11.90 -2.79
N LEU A 131 -3.18 10.87 -1.98
CA LEU A 131 -4.53 10.40 -1.69
C LEU A 131 -5.34 11.44 -0.89
N MET A 132 -4.77 12.01 0.17
CA MET A 132 -5.42 13.02 1.01
C MET A 132 -5.66 14.36 0.29
N ALA A 133 -4.73 14.79 -0.57
CA ALA A 133 -4.87 16.04 -1.31
C ALA A 133 -6.03 16.00 -2.32
N LYS A 134 -6.28 14.82 -2.92
CA LYS A 134 -7.39 14.64 -3.87
C LYS A 134 -8.76 14.62 -3.19
N ASP A 135 -8.84 14.29 -1.91
CA ASP A 135 -10.10 14.33 -1.14
C ASP A 135 -10.49 15.76 -0.74
N SER A 136 -9.52 16.67 -0.66
CA SER A 136 -9.75 18.08 -0.31
C SER A 136 -10.28 18.92 -1.50
N GLY A 137 -10.21 18.41 -2.73
CA GLY A 137 -10.57 19.13 -3.96
C GLY A 137 -12.05 19.11 -4.34
N ASP A 138 -12.88 18.29 -3.69
CA ASP A 138 -14.30 18.11 -4.04
C ASP A 138 -15.28 18.68 -2.98
N ALA A 139 -14.76 19.19 -1.86
CA ALA A 139 -15.56 19.72 -0.75
C ALA A 139 -15.98 21.20 -0.90
N THR A 140 -15.55 21.90 -1.96
CA THR A 140 -15.76 23.35 -2.12
C THR A 140 -16.68 23.75 -3.29
N VAL A 141 -17.44 22.82 -3.85
CA VAL A 141 -18.49 23.16 -4.84
C VAL A 141 -19.84 22.68 -4.34
N ARG A 142 -20.43 23.42 -3.40
CA ARG A 142 -21.86 23.36 -3.06
C ARG A 142 -22.39 24.77 -2.82
#